data_AF-A0AAU4W1J5-F1
#
_entry.id   AF-A0AAU4W1J5-F1
#
_cell.length_a   1.000
_cell.length_b   1.000
_cell.length_c   1.000
_cell.angle_alpha   90.00
_cell.angle_beta   90.00
_cell.angle_gamma   90.00
#
_symmetry.space_group_name_H-M   'P 1'
#
loop_
_entity.id
_entity.type
_entity.pdbx_description
1 polymer ?
#
loop_
_entity_poly.entity_id
_entity_poly.type
_entity_poly.pdbx_seq_one_letter_code
_entity_poly.pdbx_strand_id
1 'polypeptide(L)'
;MGLINGPTDLYLLLIGLVAAERLVELAIARRNARWSLSRGAVEYGRGHYPAMVALHTALLLGCVVEPLVADRPFLPALGWSALTLVLASQFLRWWCIATLGARWNTRVLVVPGLPLVAAGPYRLLRHPNYVAVVVEGAALPLVHTAWVTAAGFTVLNLLLLAVRIRCEEDALAYAAPVYRSAVPAEGRAR
;
A
#
# COMPACT_ATOMS: atom_id res chain seq x y z
N MET A 1 29.37 19.76 -4.13
CA MET A 1 29.00 18.85 -3.04
C MET A 1 28.20 19.66 -2.02
N GLY A 2 26.89 19.83 -2.27
CA GLY A 2 26.01 20.74 -1.54
C GLY A 2 24.55 20.62 -2.02
N LEU A 3 24.07 19.38 -2.16
CA LEU A 3 22.74 19.06 -2.72
C LEU A 3 21.61 19.10 -1.69
N ILE A 4 21.91 19.32 -0.40
CA ILE A 4 20.94 19.32 0.69
C ILE A 4 21.19 20.58 1.51
N ASN A 5 20.34 21.59 1.33
CA ASN A 5 20.46 22.91 1.94
C ASN A 5 19.32 23.20 2.94
N GLY A 6 18.39 22.25 3.13
CA GLY A 6 17.31 22.41 4.11
C GLY A 6 16.38 21.20 4.25
N PRO A 7 15.38 21.29 5.14
CA PRO A 7 14.40 20.21 5.38
C PRO A 7 13.58 19.86 4.13
N THR A 8 13.32 20.82 3.24
CA THR A 8 12.65 20.57 1.97
C THR A 8 13.46 19.64 1.07
N ASP A 9 14.78 19.81 0.97
CA ASP A 9 15.64 18.95 0.14
C ASP A 9 15.69 17.52 0.67
N LEU A 10 15.77 17.35 1.99
CA LEU A 10 15.68 16.04 2.65
C LEU A 10 14.33 15.37 2.39
N TYR A 11 13.26 16.15 2.42
CA TYR A 11 11.92 15.66 2.13
C TYR A 11 11.79 15.22 0.67
N LEU A 12 12.29 15.99 -0.29
CA LEU A 12 12.32 15.59 -1.71
C LEU A 12 13.16 14.34 -1.94
N LEU A 13 14.29 14.19 -1.24
CA LEU A 13 15.08 12.96 -1.25
C LEU A 13 14.26 11.77 -0.72
N LEU A 14 13.53 11.93 0.39
CA LEU A 14 12.62 10.91 0.91
C LEU A 14 11.57 10.50 -0.13
N ILE A 15 10.94 11.47 -0.82
CA ILE A 15 9.97 11.18 -1.88
C ILE A 15 10.63 10.44 -3.04
N GLY A 16 11.85 10.83 -3.44
CA GLY A 16 12.63 10.12 -4.46
C GLY A 16 12.94 8.68 -4.08
N LEU A 17 13.30 8.42 -2.82
CA LEU A 17 13.54 7.07 -2.29
C LEU A 17 12.25 6.23 -2.29
N VAL A 18 11.12 6.78 -1.84
CA VAL A 18 9.82 6.10 -1.86
C VAL A 18 9.38 5.83 -3.30
N ALA A 19 9.61 6.77 -4.23
CA ALA A 19 9.32 6.56 -5.65
C ALA A 19 10.17 5.42 -6.24
N ALA A 20 11.47 5.37 -5.92
CA ALA A 20 12.34 4.28 -6.34
C ALA A 20 11.88 2.93 -5.75
N GLU A 21 11.48 2.90 -4.48
CA GLU A 21 10.90 1.73 -3.82
C GLU A 21 9.62 1.27 -4.52
N ARG A 22 8.71 2.18 -4.93
CA ARG A 22 7.52 1.81 -5.72
C ARG A 22 7.87 1.11 -7.03
N LEU A 23 8.96 1.53 -7.69
CA LEU A 23 9.44 0.88 -8.91
C LEU A 23 9.98 -0.53 -8.62
N VAL A 24 10.72 -0.69 -7.52
CA VAL A 24 11.21 -2.01 -7.06
C VAL A 24 10.03 -2.93 -6.75
N GLU A 25 9.04 -2.46 -6.00
CA GLU A 25 7.79 -3.16 -5.72
C GLU A 25 7.07 -3.58 -7.00
N LEU A 26 6.97 -2.70 -8.00
CA LEU A 26 6.36 -3.03 -9.29
C LEU A 26 7.17 -4.10 -10.04
N ALA A 27 8.49 -4.06 -9.97
CA ALA A 27 9.36 -5.09 -10.56
C ALA A 27 9.16 -6.45 -9.87
N ILE A 28 9.11 -6.47 -8.54
CA ILE A 28 8.80 -7.67 -7.74
C ILE A 28 7.41 -8.19 -8.10
N ALA A 29 6.39 -7.33 -8.14
CA ALA A 29 5.02 -7.70 -8.51
C ALA A 29 4.96 -8.28 -9.93
N ARG A 30 5.70 -7.74 -10.90
CA ARG A 30 5.77 -8.29 -12.26
C ARG A 30 6.44 -9.67 -12.31
N ARG A 31 7.48 -9.90 -11.50
CA ARG A 31 8.13 -11.21 -11.37
C ARG A 31 7.18 -12.22 -10.72
N ASN A 32 6.56 -11.84 -9.61
CA ASN A 32 5.61 -12.67 -8.88
C ASN A 32 4.35 -12.97 -9.70
N ALA A 33 3.85 -12.00 -10.50
CA ALA A 33 2.73 -12.23 -11.39
C ALA A 33 3.01 -13.36 -12.39
N ARG A 34 4.22 -13.39 -12.97
CA ARG A 34 4.64 -14.48 -13.88
C ARG A 34 4.64 -15.84 -13.17
N TRP A 35 5.13 -15.89 -11.93
CA TRP A 35 5.10 -17.10 -11.12
C TRP A 35 3.68 -17.55 -10.77
N SER A 36 2.80 -16.61 -10.40
CA SER A 36 1.40 -16.92 -10.07
C SER A 36 0.64 -17.41 -11.30
N LEU A 37 0.81 -16.74 -12.45
CA LEU A 37 0.15 -17.10 -13.71
C LEU A 37 0.63 -18.46 -14.23
N SER A 38 1.91 -18.80 -14.11
CA SER A 38 2.40 -20.14 -14.49
C SER A 38 1.85 -21.27 -13.61
N ARG A 39 1.22 -20.92 -12.48
CA ARG A 39 0.51 -21.86 -11.58
C ARG A 39 -1.00 -21.77 -11.73
N GLY A 40 -1.51 -21.13 -12.78
CA GLY A 40 -2.95 -21.04 -13.04
C GLY A 40 -3.66 -19.95 -12.23
N ALA A 41 -2.96 -18.91 -11.79
CA ALA A 41 -3.61 -17.78 -11.12
C ALA A 41 -4.66 -17.12 -12.02
N VAL A 42 -5.76 -16.72 -11.39
CA VAL A 42 -6.81 -15.90 -12.00
C VAL A 42 -6.68 -14.48 -11.46
N GLU A 43 -6.75 -13.50 -12.37
CA GLU A 43 -6.70 -12.08 -12.03
C GLU A 43 -8.11 -11.51 -11.79
N TYR A 44 -8.31 -10.93 -10.61
CA TYR A 44 -9.54 -10.27 -10.21
C TYR A 44 -9.33 -8.76 -10.11
N GLY A 45 -10.40 -7.97 -10.27
CA GLY A 45 -10.35 -6.54 -9.99
C GLY A 45 -9.51 -5.69 -10.96
N ARG A 46 -9.26 -6.17 -12.20
CA ARG A 46 -8.44 -5.48 -13.21
C ARG A 46 -8.85 -4.02 -13.43
N GLY A 47 -10.16 -3.73 -13.36
CA GLY A 47 -10.72 -2.40 -13.62
C GLY A 47 -10.28 -1.32 -12.62
N HIS A 48 -10.03 -1.66 -11.35
CA HIS A 48 -9.64 -0.66 -10.34
C HIS A 48 -8.11 -0.53 -10.18
N TYR A 49 -7.32 -1.37 -10.85
CA TYR A 49 -5.85 -1.30 -10.76
C TYR A 49 -5.26 0.00 -11.36
N PRO A 50 -5.68 0.48 -12.55
CA PRO A 50 -5.21 1.77 -13.07
C PRO A 50 -5.50 2.94 -12.12
N ALA A 51 -6.68 2.95 -11.48
CA ALA A 51 -7.04 3.95 -10.49
C ALA A 51 -6.09 3.93 -9.27
N MET A 52 -5.65 2.75 -8.84
CA MET A 52 -4.65 2.63 -7.77
C MET A 52 -3.30 3.21 -8.17
N VAL A 53 -2.82 2.88 -9.37
CA VAL A 53 -1.56 3.42 -9.88
C VAL A 53 -1.64 4.94 -9.97
N ALA A 54 -2.71 5.47 -10.58
CA ALA A 54 -2.93 6.91 -10.71
C ALA A 54 -2.97 7.60 -9.34
N LEU A 55 -3.68 7.04 -8.35
CA LEU A 55 -3.77 7.61 -7.01
C LEU A 55 -2.42 7.64 -6.29
N HIS A 56 -1.60 6.59 -6.38
CA HIS A 56 -0.28 6.56 -5.74
C HIS A 56 0.74 7.43 -6.48
N THR A 57 0.62 7.56 -7.81
CA THR A 57 1.40 8.55 -8.57
C THR A 57 1.00 9.97 -8.16
N ALA A 58 -0.30 10.25 -8.05
CA ALA A 58 -0.80 11.55 -7.62
C ALA A 58 -0.38 11.88 -6.19
N LEU A 59 -0.32 10.91 -5.28
CA LEU A 59 0.26 11.07 -3.94
C LEU A 59 1.70 11.58 -4.00
N LEU A 60 2.57 10.88 -4.74
CA LEU A 60 3.99 11.26 -4.83
C LEU A 60 4.16 12.63 -5.49
N LEU A 61 3.39 12.92 -6.54
CA LEU A 61 3.39 14.24 -7.17
C LEU A 61 2.89 15.32 -6.22
N GLY A 62 1.83 15.05 -5.45
CA GLY A 62 1.29 15.97 -4.43
C GLY A 62 2.32 16.27 -3.34
N CYS A 63 3.05 15.25 -2.86
CA CYS A 63 4.15 15.42 -1.91
C CYS A 63 5.26 16.32 -2.45
N VAL A 64 5.48 16.40 -3.77
CA VAL A 64 6.45 17.34 -4.35
C VAL A 64 5.82 18.71 -4.56
N VAL A 65 4.65 18.75 -5.21
CA VAL A 65 4.03 19.99 -5.69
C VAL A 65 3.50 20.84 -4.54
N GLU A 66 2.76 20.25 -3.59
CA GLU A 66 2.11 21.05 -2.54
C GLU A 66 3.13 21.79 -1.67
N PRO A 67 4.22 21.18 -1.18
CA PRO A 67 5.18 21.93 -0.39
C PRO A 67 5.94 23.01 -1.15
N LEU A 68 6.25 22.77 -2.42
CA LEU A 68 7.00 23.72 -3.25
C LEU A 68 6.14 24.90 -3.71
N VAL A 69 4.85 24.68 -3.95
CA VAL A 69 3.93 25.72 -4.46
C VAL A 69 3.24 26.48 -3.33
N ALA A 70 2.93 25.83 -2.22
CA ALA A 70 2.24 26.44 -1.08
C ALA A 70 3.18 26.79 0.08
N ASP A 71 4.50 26.79 -0.16
CA ASP A 71 5.56 27.09 0.82
C ASP A 71 5.33 26.41 2.17
N ARG A 72 5.02 25.10 2.13
CA ARG A 72 4.66 24.35 3.33
C ARG A 72 5.84 24.27 4.30
N PRO A 73 5.65 24.63 5.60
CA PRO A 73 6.72 24.57 6.56
C PRO A 73 6.99 23.14 7.04
N PHE A 74 8.25 22.88 7.41
CA PHE A 74 8.57 21.73 8.24
C PHE A 74 8.25 22.05 9.70
N LEU A 75 7.35 21.28 10.31
CA LEU A 75 7.07 21.37 11.74
C LEU A 75 7.70 20.17 12.46
N PRO A 76 8.78 20.32 13.24
CA PRO A 76 9.56 19.18 13.73
C PRO A 76 8.75 18.10 14.44
N ALA A 77 7.83 18.46 15.33
CA ALA A 77 7.02 17.47 16.05
C ALA A 77 6.13 16.63 15.11
N LEU A 78 5.48 17.26 14.14
CA LEU A 78 4.67 16.56 13.15
C LEU A 78 5.54 15.81 12.14
N GLY A 79 6.60 16.44 11.65
CA GLY A 79 7.48 15.88 10.64
C GLY A 79 8.18 14.60 11.11
N TRP A 80 8.74 14.61 12.32
CA TRP A 80 9.42 13.44 12.87
C TRP A 80 8.46 12.31 13.25
N SER A 81 7.27 12.64 13.77
CA SER A 81 6.25 11.62 14.07
C SER A 81 5.70 10.99 12.79
N ALA A 82 5.40 11.80 11.77
CA ALA A 82 5.00 11.32 10.46
C ALA A 82 6.09 10.48 9.79
N LEU A 83 7.36 10.88 9.86
CA LEU A 83 8.48 10.09 9.32
C LEU A 83 8.58 8.73 10.01
N THR A 84 8.39 8.69 11.32
CA THR A 84 8.37 7.43 12.09
C THR A 84 7.28 6.49 11.58
N LEU A 85 6.09 7.02 11.30
CA LEU A 85 4.99 6.25 10.73
C LEU A 85 5.27 5.78 9.30
N VAL A 86 5.95 6.58 8.47
CA VAL A 86 6.40 6.17 7.13
C VAL A 86 7.37 5.00 7.24
N LEU A 87 8.39 5.09 8.11
CA LEU A 87 9.37 4.02 8.29
C LEU A 87 8.73 2.74 8.84
N ALA A 88 7.82 2.85 9.80
CA ALA A 88 7.04 1.72 10.32
C ALA A 88 6.18 1.07 9.22
N SER A 89 5.60 1.89 8.33
CA SER A 89 4.84 1.42 7.18
C SER A 89 5.71 0.66 6.18
N GLN A 90 6.92 1.15 5.88
CA GLN A 90 7.86 0.41 5.02
C GLN A 90 8.27 -0.91 5.63
N PHE A 91 8.60 -0.91 6.93
CA PHE A 91 8.94 -2.14 7.63
C PHE A 91 7.80 -3.17 7.52
N LEU A 92 6.56 -2.76 7.81
CA LEU A 92 5.40 -3.63 7.71
C LEU A 92 5.18 -4.13 6.27
N ARG A 93 5.33 -3.27 5.27
CA ARG A 93 5.19 -3.61 3.85
C ARG A 93 6.21 -4.65 3.42
N TRP A 94 7.49 -4.45 3.73
CA TRP A 94 8.54 -5.41 3.39
C TRP A 94 8.40 -6.72 4.17
N TRP A 95 7.92 -6.68 5.41
CA TRP A 95 7.57 -7.89 6.14
C TRP A 95 6.43 -8.65 5.46
N CYS A 96 5.41 -7.95 4.93
CA CYS A 96 4.35 -8.55 4.12
C CYS A 96 4.88 -9.17 2.83
N ILE A 97 5.75 -8.46 2.09
CA ILE A 97 6.37 -8.94 0.86
C ILE A 97 7.19 -10.21 1.13
N ALA A 98 8.03 -10.19 2.16
CA ALA A 98 8.85 -11.33 2.55
C ALA A 98 8.01 -12.54 2.98
N THR A 99 6.94 -12.31 3.75
CA THR A 99 6.07 -13.36 4.27
C THR A 99 5.24 -14.05 3.17
N LEU A 100 4.71 -13.27 2.22
CA LEU A 100 3.97 -13.82 1.09
C LEU A 100 4.88 -14.38 -0.01
N GLY A 101 6.12 -13.90 -0.09
CA GLY A 101 7.11 -14.31 -1.10
C GLY A 101 6.58 -14.14 -2.52
N ALA A 102 6.64 -15.21 -3.31
CA ALA A 102 6.19 -15.20 -4.71
C ALA A 102 4.68 -14.96 -4.89
N ARG A 103 3.88 -15.08 -3.83
CA ARG A 103 2.43 -14.83 -3.85
C ARG A 103 2.09 -13.34 -3.73
N TRP A 104 3.03 -12.50 -3.25
CA TRP A 104 2.78 -11.07 -3.11
C TRP A 104 2.62 -10.41 -4.49
N ASN A 105 1.58 -9.60 -4.64
CA ASN A 105 1.37 -8.83 -5.86
C ASN A 105 0.57 -7.55 -5.61
N THR A 106 0.83 -6.53 -6.43
CA THR A 106 0.00 -5.30 -6.44
C THR A 106 -1.32 -5.51 -7.17
N ARG A 107 -1.51 -6.61 -7.92
CA ARG A 107 -2.77 -7.05 -8.51
C ARG A 107 -3.40 -8.15 -7.66
N VAL A 108 -4.71 -8.34 -7.75
CA VAL A 108 -5.39 -9.44 -7.05
C VAL A 108 -5.25 -10.70 -7.92
N LEU A 109 -4.18 -11.46 -7.68
CA LEU A 109 -3.91 -12.73 -8.36
C LEU A 109 -4.09 -13.88 -7.37
N VAL A 110 -5.05 -14.75 -7.64
CA VAL A 110 -5.34 -15.89 -6.76
C VAL A 110 -5.04 -17.18 -7.50
N VAL A 111 -4.13 -17.99 -6.93
CA VAL A 111 -3.81 -19.33 -7.42
C VAL A 111 -4.78 -20.33 -6.77
N PRO A 112 -5.67 -20.99 -7.53
CA PRO A 112 -6.61 -21.97 -6.98
C PRO A 112 -5.90 -23.09 -6.23
N GLY A 113 -6.46 -23.50 -5.09
CA GLY A 113 -5.93 -24.62 -4.30
C GLY A 113 -4.70 -24.32 -3.43
N LEU A 114 -4.12 -23.11 -3.48
CA LEU A 114 -3.10 -22.72 -2.51
C LEU A 114 -3.74 -22.30 -1.18
N PRO A 115 -3.24 -22.78 -0.01
CA PRO A 115 -3.75 -22.34 1.28
C PRO A 115 -3.36 -20.89 1.55
N LEU A 116 -4.16 -20.19 2.37
CA LEU A 116 -3.82 -18.84 2.82
C LEU A 116 -2.55 -18.84 3.66
N VAL A 117 -1.80 -17.74 3.57
CA VAL A 117 -0.61 -17.53 4.39
C VAL A 117 -1.05 -16.96 5.74
N ALA A 118 -0.81 -17.70 6.82
CA ALA A 118 -1.09 -17.31 8.20
C ALA A 118 0.20 -17.17 9.03
N ALA A 119 1.26 -16.62 8.42
CA ALA A 119 2.56 -16.38 9.05
C ALA A 119 2.87 -14.87 9.11
N GLY A 120 3.92 -14.50 9.84
CA GLY A 120 4.35 -13.10 9.95
C GLY A 120 3.22 -12.16 10.39
N PRO A 121 3.02 -11.01 9.72
CA PRO A 121 1.98 -10.05 10.11
C PRO A 121 0.56 -10.57 9.81
N TYR A 122 0.42 -11.59 8.96
CA TYR A 122 -0.87 -12.21 8.62
C TYR A 122 -1.45 -13.08 9.75
N ARG A 123 -0.69 -13.30 10.83
CA ARG A 123 -1.21 -13.91 12.06
C ARG A 123 -2.08 -12.95 12.88
N LEU A 124 -1.87 -11.65 12.69
CA LEU A 124 -2.50 -10.59 13.49
C LEU A 124 -3.63 -9.91 12.72
N LEU A 125 -3.44 -9.72 11.41
CA LEU A 125 -4.34 -8.98 10.54
C LEU A 125 -4.54 -9.74 9.24
N ARG A 126 -5.72 -9.62 8.63
CA ARG A 126 -6.01 -10.23 7.31
C ARG A 126 -5.26 -9.52 6.19
N HIS A 127 -5.19 -8.18 6.26
CA HIS A 127 -4.55 -7.35 5.25
C HIS A 127 -3.54 -6.35 5.82
N PRO A 128 -2.46 -6.80 6.48
CA PRO A 128 -1.45 -5.92 7.05
C PRO A 128 -0.79 -5.00 6.00
N ASN A 129 -0.68 -5.43 4.73
CA ASN A 129 -0.16 -4.60 3.66
C ASN A 129 -1.04 -3.36 3.38
N TYR A 130 -2.36 -3.45 3.54
CA TYR A 130 -3.25 -2.29 3.38
C TYR A 130 -3.15 -1.32 4.54
N VAL A 131 -2.86 -1.80 5.75
CA VAL A 131 -2.53 -0.92 6.87
C VAL A 131 -1.29 -0.08 6.53
N ALA A 132 -0.24 -0.71 5.99
CA ALA A 132 0.95 0.01 5.54
C ALA A 132 0.62 1.06 4.46
N VAL A 133 -0.26 0.76 3.50
CA VAL A 133 -0.71 1.74 2.47
C VAL A 133 -1.44 2.92 3.09
N VAL A 134 -2.39 2.67 4.00
CA VAL A 134 -3.18 3.74 4.63
C VAL A 134 -2.28 4.65 5.47
N VAL A 135 -1.43 4.06 6.31
CA VAL A 135 -0.54 4.82 7.20
C VAL A 135 0.49 5.60 6.40
N GLU A 136 1.17 4.97 5.43
CA GLU A 136 2.13 5.65 4.56
C GLU A 136 1.47 6.81 3.80
N GLY A 137 0.31 6.59 3.20
CA GLY A 137 -0.35 7.60 2.38
C GLY A 137 -0.83 8.82 3.15
N ALA A 138 -1.21 8.64 4.43
CA ALA A 138 -1.51 9.75 5.31
C ALA A 138 -0.25 10.42 5.86
N ALA A 139 0.76 9.64 6.26
CA ALA A 139 1.94 10.15 6.94
C ALA A 139 2.96 10.81 5.99
N LEU A 140 3.17 10.25 4.79
CA LEU A 140 4.20 10.72 3.86
C LEU A 140 4.03 12.20 3.47
N PRO A 141 2.83 12.71 3.15
CA PRO A 141 2.63 14.13 2.90
C PRO A 141 2.82 14.98 4.17
N LEU A 142 2.42 14.45 5.33
CA LEU A 142 2.47 15.17 6.61
C LEU A 142 3.89 15.37 7.15
N VAL A 143 4.89 14.60 6.66
CA VAL A 143 6.31 14.85 6.97
C VAL A 143 6.68 16.32 6.69
N HIS A 144 6.09 16.93 5.66
CA HIS A 144 6.31 18.33 5.30
C HIS A 144 4.99 19.12 5.20
N THR A 145 4.06 18.83 6.11
CA THR A 145 2.76 19.50 6.29
C THR A 145 1.85 19.60 5.05
N ALA A 146 2.01 18.72 4.06
CA ALA A 146 1.16 18.66 2.86
C ALA A 146 -0.22 18.04 3.17
N TRP A 147 -1.03 18.74 3.97
CA TRP A 147 -2.29 18.23 4.52
C TRP A 147 -3.39 18.10 3.47
N VAL A 148 -3.34 18.85 2.36
CA VAL A 148 -4.31 18.69 1.26
C VAL A 148 -4.06 17.37 0.55
N THR A 149 -2.80 17.07 0.24
CA THR A 149 -2.36 15.80 -0.35
C THR A 149 -2.69 14.63 0.59
N ALA A 150 -2.39 14.76 1.89
CA ALA A 150 -2.75 13.74 2.89
C ALA A 150 -4.25 13.47 2.91
N ALA A 151 -5.08 14.50 3.11
CA ALA A 151 -6.53 14.34 3.20
C ALA A 151 -7.15 13.79 1.91
N GLY A 152 -6.75 14.34 0.75
CA GLY A 152 -7.21 13.91 -0.56
C GLY A 152 -6.85 12.45 -0.83
N PHE A 153 -5.59 12.06 -0.58
CA PHE A 153 -5.18 10.67 -0.71
C PHE A 153 -5.95 9.76 0.25
N THR A 154 -6.05 10.10 1.53
CA THR A 154 -6.72 9.27 2.53
C THR A 154 -8.17 8.98 2.12
N VAL A 155 -8.95 10.00 1.74
CA VAL A 155 -10.35 9.82 1.34
C VAL A 155 -10.45 8.92 0.11
N LEU A 156 -9.71 9.23 -0.96
CA LEU A 156 -9.76 8.45 -2.20
C LEU A 156 -9.25 7.02 -2.01
N ASN A 157 -8.21 6.85 -1.21
CA ASN A 157 -7.61 5.55 -0.92
C ASN A 157 -8.54 4.68 -0.08
N LEU A 158 -9.28 5.23 0.88
CA LEU A 158 -10.27 4.47 1.65
C LEU A 158 -11.38 3.92 0.75
N LEU A 159 -11.90 4.74 -0.18
CA LEU A 159 -12.92 4.30 -1.14
C LEU A 159 -12.38 3.19 -2.06
N LEU A 160 -11.16 3.38 -2.58
CA LEU A 160 -10.52 2.42 -3.47
C LEU A 160 -10.17 1.10 -2.76
N LEU A 161 -9.64 1.16 -1.54
CA LEU A 161 -9.31 -0.02 -0.75
C LEU A 161 -10.56 -0.77 -0.34
N ALA A 162 -11.68 -0.11 -0.06
CA ALA A 162 -12.94 -0.79 0.22
C ALA A 162 -13.39 -1.66 -0.97
N VAL A 163 -13.29 -1.17 -2.20
CA VAL A 163 -13.57 -1.96 -3.41
C VAL A 163 -12.59 -3.12 -3.55
N ARG A 164 -11.31 -2.84 -3.34
CA ARG A 164 -10.25 -3.83 -3.52
C ARG A 164 -10.30 -4.96 -2.49
N ILE A 165 -10.49 -4.64 -1.22
CA ILE A 165 -10.57 -5.62 -0.13
C ILE A 165 -11.75 -6.56 -0.38
N ARG A 166 -12.92 -6.03 -0.73
CA ARG A 166 -14.08 -6.87 -1.11
C ARG A 166 -13.74 -7.82 -2.26
N CYS A 167 -13.15 -7.29 -3.33
CA CYS A 167 -12.74 -8.09 -4.48
C CYS A 167 -11.73 -9.19 -4.12
N GLU A 168 -10.77 -8.91 -3.25
CA GLU A 168 -9.78 -9.88 -2.80
C GLU A 168 -10.40 -10.96 -1.93
N GLU A 169 -11.22 -10.58 -0.96
CA GLU A 169 -11.86 -11.51 -0.03
C GLU A 169 -12.84 -12.43 -0.76
N ASP A 170 -13.61 -11.92 -1.73
CA ASP A 170 -14.48 -12.72 -2.59
C ASP A 170 -13.67 -13.73 -3.44
N ALA A 171 -12.54 -13.28 -4.00
CA ALA A 171 -11.66 -14.13 -4.80
C ALA A 171 -10.98 -15.23 -3.96
N LEU A 172 -10.54 -14.90 -2.74
CA LEU A 172 -9.97 -15.86 -1.79
C LEU A 172 -11.01 -16.87 -1.32
N ALA A 173 -12.25 -16.42 -1.05
CA ALA A 173 -13.35 -17.29 -0.65
C ALA A 173 -13.72 -18.31 -1.74
N TYR A 174 -13.64 -17.93 -3.01
CA TYR A 174 -13.87 -18.83 -4.14
C TYR A 174 -12.74 -19.84 -4.30
N ALA A 175 -11.48 -19.42 -4.17
CA ALA A 175 -10.32 -20.24 -4.49
C ALA A 175 -9.85 -21.18 -3.37
N ALA A 176 -10.21 -20.88 -2.12
CA ALA A 176 -9.87 -21.68 -0.95
C ALA A 176 -11.14 -21.99 -0.13
N PRO A 177 -11.82 -23.13 -0.35
CA PRO A 177 -13.07 -23.47 0.35
C PRO A 177 -12.98 -23.42 1.89
N VAL A 178 -11.77 -23.59 2.44
CA VAL A 178 -11.43 -23.49 3.87
C VAL A 178 -11.55 -22.04 4.42
N TYR A 179 -11.58 -21.01 3.55
CA TYR A 179 -11.74 -19.62 3.96
C TYR A 179 -13.06 -19.35 4.70
N ARG A 180 -14.15 -20.06 4.32
CA ARG A 180 -15.48 -19.88 4.94
C ARG A 180 -15.54 -20.34 6.41
N SER A 181 -14.68 -21.27 6.83
CA SER A 181 -14.70 -21.83 8.19
C SER A 181 -13.95 -21.00 9.24
N ALA A 182 -13.24 -19.94 8.84
CA ALA A 182 -12.49 -19.07 9.75
C ALA A 182 -13.20 -17.74 10.07
N VAL A 183 -14.42 -17.53 9.56
CA VAL A 183 -15.22 -16.32 9.81
C VAL A 183 -16.43 -16.70 10.67
N PRO A 184 -16.53 -16.25 11.94
CA PRO A 184 -17.78 -16.33 12.68
C PRO A 184 -18.86 -15.60 11.88
N ALA A 185 -20.05 -16.19 11.77
CA ALA A 185 -21.19 -15.61 11.07
C ALA A 185 -21.67 -14.35 11.79
N GLU A 186 -21.01 -13.21 11.58
CA GLU A 186 -21.53 -11.93 12.01
C GLU A 186 -22.60 -11.47 11.01
N GLY A 187 -23.84 -11.54 11.47
CA GLY A 187 -24.88 -10.59 11.08
C GLY A 187 -25.40 -10.68 9.65
N ARG A 188 -25.97 -11.82 9.25
CA ARG A 188 -27.10 -11.76 8.30
C ARG A 188 -28.33 -11.27 9.06
N ALA A 189 -28.45 -9.96 9.19
CA ALA A 189 -29.74 -9.35 9.50
C ALA A 189 -30.68 -9.62 8.31
N ARG A 190 -31.86 -10.12 8.65
CA ARG A 190 -33.00 -10.38 7.77
C ARG A 190 -33.60 -9.10 7.23
#